data_AF-A0A800FAY5-F1
#
_entry.id   AF-A0A800FAY5-F1
#
_cell.length_a   1.000
_cell.length_b   1.000
_cell.length_c   1.000
_cell.angle_alpha   90.00
_cell.angle_beta   90.00
_cell.angle_gamma   90.00
#
_symmetry.space_group_name_H-M   'P 1'
#
loop_
_entity.id
_entity.type
_entity.pdbx_description
1 polymer ?
#
loop_
_entity_poly.entity_id
_entity_poly.type
_entity_poly.pdbx_seq_one_letter_code
_entity_poly.pdbx_strand_id
1 'polypeptide(L)'
;MHSISRRIQTVSPGSGRAGSFVTLKATGMPAITPVRIGLGATEVGFEEIAQVMTTETGELSLTVTVPTWTKPDLTHVFIVFDIYFVPIAVSDEFYVLAADGTVVREGRITNPVGECISPGLLTNQGMLYTLVGDLVGFEAGDRVIVEGGVAESTLCPQGATIEVLRIRAGETP
;
A
#
# COMPACT_ATOMS: atom_id res chain seq x y z
N MET A 1 -5.26 -3.98 22.18
CA MET A 1 -4.81 -3.38 20.90
C MET A 1 -3.73 -2.37 21.24
N HIS A 2 -2.44 -2.68 21.01
CA HIS A 2 -1.40 -1.68 21.16
C HIS A 2 -1.53 -0.70 20.00
N SER A 3 -1.91 0.54 20.31
CA SER A 3 -1.86 1.65 19.36
C SER A 3 -0.41 1.80 18.91
N ILE A 4 -0.11 1.44 17.66
CA ILE A 4 1.19 1.71 17.06
C ILE A 4 1.34 3.25 17.05
N SER A 5 2.17 3.78 17.93
CA SER A 5 2.30 5.23 18.13
C SER A 5 3.24 5.90 17.14
N ARG A 6 3.98 5.12 16.33
CA ARG A 6 4.96 5.61 15.36
C ARG A 6 4.60 5.18 13.95
N ARG A 7 5.06 5.97 12.99
CA ARG A 7 4.88 5.74 11.56
C ARG A 7 6.24 5.72 10.88
N ILE A 8 6.38 4.96 9.80
CA ILE A 8 7.49 5.13 8.87
C ILE A 8 7.20 6.39 8.07
N GLN A 9 7.94 7.47 8.35
CA GLN A 9 7.64 8.81 7.82
C GLN A 9 7.85 8.92 6.31
N THR A 10 8.72 8.09 5.71
CA THR A 10 8.96 8.12 4.27
C THR A 10 9.15 6.72 3.71
N VAL A 11 8.41 6.45 2.64
CA VAL A 11 8.59 5.30 1.74
C VAL A 11 8.79 5.88 0.34
N SER A 12 9.98 5.66 -0.24
CA SER A 12 10.31 6.27 -1.53
C SER A 12 11.04 5.28 -2.45
N PRO A 13 10.51 4.99 -3.64
CA PRO A 13 9.20 5.42 -4.15
C PRO A 13 8.03 4.79 -3.37
N GLY A 14 6.85 5.43 -3.38
CA GLY A 14 5.62 4.89 -2.76
C GLY A 14 4.97 3.75 -3.55
N SER A 15 5.53 3.42 -4.71
CA SER A 15 5.11 2.32 -5.56
C SER A 15 6.33 1.72 -6.26
N GLY A 16 6.29 0.42 -6.56
CA GLY A 16 7.40 -0.24 -7.24
C GLY A 16 7.09 -1.67 -7.63
N ARG A 17 7.90 -2.23 -8.53
CA ARG A 17 7.76 -3.64 -8.97
C ARG A 17 8.46 -4.57 -7.97
N ALA A 18 8.11 -5.84 -8.00
CA ALA A 18 8.94 -6.89 -7.45
C ALA A 18 10.40 -6.74 -7.93
N GLY A 19 11.36 -6.85 -7.02
CA GLY A 19 12.80 -6.65 -7.27
C GLY A 19 13.26 -5.19 -7.31
N SER A 20 12.37 -4.21 -7.25
CA SER A 20 12.75 -2.79 -7.17
C SER A 20 13.27 -2.41 -5.79
N PHE A 21 13.95 -1.27 -5.69
CA PHE A 21 14.50 -0.74 -4.45
C PHE A 21 13.59 0.34 -3.86
N VAL A 22 13.40 0.28 -2.53
CA VAL A 22 12.60 1.26 -1.77
C VAL A 22 13.41 1.73 -0.58
N THR A 23 13.45 3.04 -0.38
CA THR A 23 14.08 3.67 0.79
C THR A 23 13.03 3.95 1.85
N LEU A 24 13.28 3.43 3.05
CA LEU A 24 12.47 3.66 4.24
C LEU A 24 13.21 4.62 5.16
N LYS A 25 12.52 5.66 5.63
CA LYS A 25 13.04 6.54 6.68
C LYS A 25 12.07 6.61 7.84
N ALA A 26 12.62 6.46 9.03
CA ALA A 26 11.87 6.74 10.24
C ALA A 26 12.68 7.39 11.36
N THR A 27 11.98 8.10 12.25
CA THR A 27 12.56 8.72 13.44
C THR A 27 11.75 8.39 14.69
N GLY A 28 12.36 8.60 15.87
CA GLY A 28 11.74 8.37 17.17
C GLY A 28 11.71 6.89 17.59
N MET A 29 12.44 6.01 16.89
CA MET A 29 12.61 4.61 17.27
C MET A 29 13.45 4.49 18.56
N PRO A 30 13.40 3.35 19.26
CA PRO A 30 14.37 3.07 20.32
C PRO A 30 15.80 3.24 19.78
N ALA A 31 16.66 3.96 20.51
CA ALA A 31 18.03 4.26 20.09
C ALA A 31 18.94 3.03 20.22
N ILE A 32 19.93 2.89 19.33
CA ILE A 32 20.93 1.80 19.33
C ILE A 32 20.25 0.43 19.52
N THR A 33 19.14 0.22 18.81
CA THR A 33 18.29 -0.95 18.97
C THR A 33 18.18 -1.69 17.64
N PRO A 34 18.41 -3.02 17.63
CA PRO A 34 18.17 -3.82 16.44
C PRO A 34 16.67 -3.90 16.17
N VAL A 35 16.29 -3.59 14.94
CA VAL A 35 14.91 -3.67 14.45
C VAL A 35 14.84 -4.53 13.20
N ARG A 36 13.67 -5.12 12.97
CA ARG A 36 13.37 -5.96 11.82
C ARG A 36 12.39 -5.22 10.91
N ILE A 37 12.57 -5.36 9.61
CA ILE A 37 11.71 -4.75 8.60
C ILE A 37 10.94 -5.86 7.92
N GLY A 38 9.62 -5.78 7.98
CA GLY A 38 8.75 -6.65 7.22
C GLY A 38 8.06 -5.91 6.08
N LEU A 39 7.70 -6.67 5.04
CA LEU A 39 6.70 -6.26 4.06
C LEU A 39 5.53 -7.24 4.18
N GLY A 40 4.33 -6.70 4.26
CA GLY A 40 3.11 -7.51 4.31
C GLY A 40 1.99 -6.93 3.48
N ALA A 41 1.02 -7.78 3.19
CA ALA A 41 -0.26 -7.40 2.63
C ALA A 41 -1.36 -7.84 3.59
N THR A 42 -2.44 -7.05 3.67
CA THR A 42 -3.62 -7.40 4.47
C THR A 42 -4.10 -8.79 4.07
N GLU A 43 -4.42 -9.64 5.06
CA GLU A 43 -4.91 -11.02 4.89
C GLU A 43 -3.88 -12.07 4.42
N VAL A 44 -2.71 -11.68 3.91
CA VAL A 44 -1.66 -12.62 3.45
C VAL A 44 -0.54 -12.79 4.47
N GLY A 45 -0.40 -11.84 5.40
CA GLY A 45 0.66 -11.83 6.41
C GLY A 45 1.84 -10.95 5.99
N PHE A 46 2.99 -11.16 6.62
CA PHE A 46 4.22 -10.42 6.35
C PHE A 46 5.43 -11.35 6.29
N GLU A 47 6.46 -10.92 5.58
CA GLU A 47 7.79 -11.53 5.60
C GLU A 47 8.82 -10.52 6.09
N GLU A 48 9.80 -10.96 6.89
CA GLU A 48 10.97 -10.16 7.23
C GLU A 48 11.91 -10.05 6.02
N ILE A 49 12.18 -8.82 5.59
CA ILE A 49 12.98 -8.53 4.40
C ILE A 49 14.33 -7.89 4.73
N ALA A 50 14.51 -7.36 5.95
CA ALA A 50 15.77 -6.77 6.40
C ALA A 50 15.84 -6.67 7.93
N GLN A 51 17.06 -6.47 8.43
CA GLN A 51 17.34 -6.07 9.81
C GLN A 51 18.32 -4.90 9.81
N VAL A 52 18.16 -3.96 10.74
CA VAL A 52 19.05 -2.81 10.87
C VAL A 52 19.16 -2.38 12.32
N MET A 53 20.28 -1.75 12.69
CA MET A 53 20.45 -1.08 13.98
C MET A 53 20.02 0.39 13.82
N THR A 54 19.17 0.89 14.70
CA THR A 54 18.85 2.33 14.76
C THR A 54 20.02 3.14 15.30
N THR A 55 20.06 4.43 14.96
CA THR A 55 21.11 5.34 15.44
C THR A 55 20.95 5.66 16.93
N GLU A 56 21.93 6.39 17.49
CA GLU A 56 21.87 6.95 18.86
C GLU A 56 20.69 7.92 19.06
N THR A 57 20.20 8.54 17.99
CA THR A 57 19.03 9.43 17.99
C THR A 57 17.72 8.69 17.70
N GLY A 58 17.75 7.36 17.50
CA GLY A 58 16.56 6.59 17.15
C GLY A 58 16.10 6.79 15.71
N GLU A 59 17.03 7.09 14.81
CA GLU A 59 16.77 7.18 13.37
C GLU A 59 16.96 5.83 12.69
N LEU A 60 16.16 5.62 11.65
CA LEU A 60 16.18 4.49 10.74
C LEU A 60 16.22 5.04 9.31
N SER A 61 17.21 4.62 8.53
CA SER A 61 17.27 4.89 7.09
C SER A 61 17.87 3.69 6.40
N LEU A 62 17.08 2.97 5.61
CA LEU A 62 17.57 1.81 4.86
C LEU A 62 16.94 1.71 3.47
N THR A 63 17.64 1.05 2.56
CA THR A 63 17.10 0.64 1.26
C THR A 63 16.83 -0.86 1.28
N VAL A 64 15.61 -1.26 0.93
CA VAL A 64 15.20 -2.66 0.81
C VAL A 64 14.87 -3.01 -0.63
N THR A 65 14.91 -4.30 -0.94
CA THR A 65 14.40 -4.85 -2.20
C THR A 65 12.98 -5.36 -1.99
N VAL A 66 12.07 -5.00 -2.89
CA VAL A 66 10.69 -5.51 -2.89
C VAL A 66 10.73 -7.02 -3.23
N PRO A 67 10.20 -7.91 -2.37
CA PRO A 67 10.22 -9.35 -2.61
C PRO A 67 9.51 -9.79 -3.88
N THR A 68 9.92 -10.94 -4.42
CA THR A 68 9.39 -11.48 -5.68
C THR A 68 8.00 -12.09 -5.56
N TRP A 69 7.56 -12.46 -4.35
CA TRP A 69 6.22 -12.96 -4.10
C TRP A 69 5.15 -11.87 -4.11
N THR A 70 5.56 -10.60 -4.06
CA THR A 70 4.63 -9.47 -4.02
C THR A 70 3.79 -9.45 -5.29
N LYS A 71 2.49 -9.18 -5.12
CA LYS A 71 1.53 -9.21 -6.23
C LYS A 71 0.90 -7.85 -6.44
N PRO A 72 0.62 -7.47 -7.70
CA PRO A 72 0.02 -6.18 -8.02
C PRO A 72 -1.45 -6.08 -7.65
N ASP A 73 -2.09 -7.16 -7.20
CA ASP A 73 -3.50 -7.23 -6.79
C ASP A 73 -3.73 -6.82 -5.32
N LEU A 74 -2.66 -6.66 -4.55
CA LEU A 74 -2.71 -6.36 -3.13
C LEU A 74 -2.05 -5.02 -2.77
N THR A 75 -2.59 -4.39 -1.73
CA THR A 75 -1.92 -3.28 -1.05
C THR A 75 -0.93 -3.83 -0.04
N HIS A 76 0.28 -3.30 -0.05
CA HIS A 76 1.31 -3.70 0.90
C HIS A 76 1.64 -2.57 1.86
N VAL A 77 2.21 -2.90 3.01
CA VAL A 77 2.77 -1.94 3.97
C VAL A 77 4.11 -2.45 4.48
N PHE A 78 5.03 -1.53 4.73
CA PHE A 78 6.26 -1.81 5.46
C PHE A 78 5.99 -1.70 6.96
N ILE A 79 6.56 -2.64 7.72
CA ILE A 79 6.38 -2.73 9.16
C ILE A 79 7.76 -2.77 9.80
N VAL A 80 7.98 -1.96 10.83
CA VAL A 80 9.15 -2.08 11.71
C VAL A 80 8.74 -2.84 12.94
N PHE A 81 9.50 -3.89 13.26
CA PHE A 81 9.34 -4.67 14.49
C PHE A 81 10.54 -4.49 15.40
N ASP A 82 10.32 -4.69 16.70
CA ASP A 82 11.41 -4.96 17.63
C ASP A 82 11.96 -6.39 17.45
N ILE A 83 12.91 -6.76 18.31
CA ILE A 83 13.53 -8.09 18.28
C ILE A 83 12.57 -9.26 18.56
N TYR A 84 11.41 -8.98 19.16
CA TYR A 84 10.39 -9.96 19.54
C TYR A 84 9.21 -9.98 18.56
N PHE A 85 9.34 -9.35 17.39
CA PHE A 85 8.28 -9.22 16.39
C PHE A 85 7.05 -8.44 16.88
N VAL A 86 7.22 -7.54 17.84
CA VAL A 86 6.18 -6.57 18.20
C VAL A 86 6.23 -5.41 17.20
N PRO A 87 5.13 -5.09 16.48
CA PRO A 87 5.12 -4.00 15.52
C PRO A 87 5.22 -2.66 16.26
N ILE A 88 6.25 -1.87 15.91
CA ILE A 88 6.53 -0.56 16.52
C ILE A 88 6.32 0.62 15.58
N ALA A 89 6.29 0.40 14.27
CA ALA A 89 5.87 1.38 13.27
C ALA A 89 5.33 0.71 12.00
N VAL A 90 4.46 1.40 11.27
CA VAL A 90 3.92 0.98 9.97
C VAL A 90 4.00 2.16 9.00
N SER A 91 4.24 1.90 7.71
CA SER A 91 4.18 2.92 6.66
C SER A 91 2.76 3.25 6.23
N ASP A 92 2.64 4.27 5.38
CA ASP A 92 1.52 4.34 4.44
C ASP A 92 1.57 3.17 3.42
N GLU A 93 0.53 3.06 2.61
CA GLU A 93 0.42 2.05 1.58
C GLU A 93 1.57 2.10 0.58
N PHE A 94 2.06 0.91 0.23
CA PHE A 94 2.98 0.68 -0.87
C PHE A 94 2.27 -0.08 -1.99
N TYR A 95 2.34 0.49 -3.20
CA TYR A 95 1.66 -0.07 -4.37
C TYR A 95 2.64 -0.92 -5.20
N VAL A 96 2.42 -2.23 -5.19
CA VAL A 96 3.18 -3.14 -6.03
C VAL A 96 2.67 -3.03 -7.46
N LEU A 97 3.58 -2.78 -8.39
CA LEU A 97 3.25 -2.58 -9.80
C LEU A 97 3.52 -3.85 -10.62
N ALA A 98 2.67 -4.09 -11.61
CA ALA A 98 2.88 -5.07 -12.65
C ALA A 98 4.01 -4.64 -13.60
N ALA A 99 4.39 -5.55 -14.52
CA ALA A 99 5.48 -5.33 -15.47
C ALA A 99 5.22 -4.19 -16.48
N ASP A 100 3.97 -3.77 -16.64
CA ASP A 100 3.57 -2.61 -17.44
C ASP A 100 3.43 -1.32 -16.62
N GLY A 101 3.63 -1.39 -15.29
CA GLY A 101 3.50 -0.23 -14.38
C GLY A 101 2.11 -0.04 -13.80
N THR A 102 1.17 -0.96 -14.04
CA THR A 102 -0.20 -0.87 -13.50
C THR A 102 -0.35 -1.54 -12.13
N VAL A 103 -1.41 -1.18 -11.41
CA VAL A 103 -1.96 -1.96 -10.30
C VAL A 103 -3.22 -2.69 -10.76
N VAL A 104 -3.54 -3.79 -10.09
CA VAL A 104 -4.81 -4.52 -10.26
C VAL A 104 -5.58 -4.42 -8.95
N ARG A 105 -6.87 -4.08 -8.97
CA ARG A 105 -7.69 -4.05 -7.76
C ARG A 105 -9.03 -4.69 -8.02
N GLU A 106 -9.39 -5.64 -7.18
CA GLU A 106 -10.73 -6.20 -7.14
C GLU A 106 -11.52 -5.56 -6.01
N GLY A 107 -12.75 -5.15 -6.31
CA GLY A 107 -13.61 -4.54 -5.33
C GLY A 107 -15.01 -4.27 -5.86
N ARG A 108 -15.76 -3.49 -5.08
CA ARG A 108 -17.07 -2.96 -5.48
C ARG A 108 -16.95 -1.48 -5.79
N ILE A 109 -17.57 -1.06 -6.88
CA ILE A 109 -17.74 0.37 -7.16
C ILE A 109 -18.65 0.95 -6.08
N THR A 110 -18.28 2.10 -5.58
CA THR A 110 -19.01 2.88 -4.59
C THR A 110 -19.40 4.21 -5.20
N ASN A 111 -20.48 4.78 -4.68
CA ASN A 111 -20.77 6.18 -4.91
C ASN A 111 -19.58 7.04 -4.45
N PRO A 112 -19.46 8.28 -4.98
CA PRO A 112 -18.42 9.18 -4.53
C PRO A 112 -18.45 9.34 -3.00
N VAL A 113 -17.26 9.34 -2.38
CA VAL A 113 -17.10 9.34 -0.92
C VAL A 113 -16.54 10.67 -0.45
N GLY A 114 -17.15 11.25 0.59
CA GLY A 114 -16.73 12.53 1.15
C GLY A 114 -17.00 13.71 0.20
N GLU A 115 -15.98 14.52 -0.05
CA GLU A 115 -16.06 15.70 -0.93
C GLU A 115 -15.74 15.37 -2.39
N CYS A 116 -15.40 14.13 -2.70
CA CYS A 116 -15.10 13.70 -4.05
C CYS A 116 -16.36 13.52 -4.90
N ILE A 117 -16.24 13.89 -6.17
CA ILE A 117 -17.29 13.65 -7.18
C ILE A 117 -17.06 12.35 -7.96
N SER A 118 -15.86 11.78 -7.87
CA SER A 118 -15.49 10.56 -8.58
C SER A 118 -15.94 9.32 -7.81
N PRO A 119 -16.43 8.27 -8.50
CA PRO A 119 -16.72 6.98 -7.87
C PRO A 119 -15.49 6.40 -7.17
N GLY A 120 -15.73 5.64 -6.11
CA GLY A 120 -14.68 4.91 -5.41
C GLY A 120 -14.68 3.41 -5.74
N LEU A 121 -13.58 2.72 -5.47
CA LEU A 121 -13.50 1.26 -5.44
C LEU A 121 -13.17 0.82 -4.02
N LEU A 122 -14.09 0.09 -3.39
CA LEU A 122 -13.87 -0.54 -2.09
C LEU A 122 -13.43 -1.99 -2.31
N THR A 123 -12.17 -2.30 -1.97
CA THR A 123 -11.65 -3.66 -2.11
C THR A 123 -12.20 -4.58 -1.03
N ASN A 124 -12.06 -5.89 -1.22
CA ASN A 124 -12.47 -6.88 -0.22
C ASN A 124 -11.70 -6.71 1.10
N GLN A 125 -10.48 -6.17 1.06
CA GLN A 125 -9.65 -5.86 2.23
C GLN A 125 -10.02 -4.52 2.92
N GLY A 126 -11.10 -3.87 2.48
CA GLY A 126 -11.58 -2.60 3.06
C GLY A 126 -10.81 -1.36 2.60
N MET A 127 -9.98 -1.47 1.57
CA MET A 127 -9.24 -0.33 1.03
C MET A 127 -10.10 0.46 0.05
N LEU A 128 -10.14 1.77 0.19
CA LEU A 128 -10.85 2.67 -0.72
C LEU A 128 -9.88 3.34 -1.69
N TYR A 129 -10.21 3.27 -2.96
CA TYR A 129 -9.53 3.98 -4.05
C TYR A 129 -10.50 4.93 -4.71
N THR A 130 -9.99 6.05 -5.21
CA THR A 130 -10.75 6.90 -6.14
C THR A 130 -10.53 6.39 -7.56
N LEU A 131 -11.59 6.25 -8.36
CA LEU A 131 -11.48 5.87 -9.77
C LEU A 131 -11.61 7.10 -10.67
N VAL A 132 -10.69 7.25 -11.62
CA VAL A 132 -10.74 8.27 -12.67
C VAL A 132 -10.51 7.61 -14.01
N GLY A 133 -11.35 7.91 -15.01
CA GLY A 133 -11.25 7.32 -16.35
C GLY A 133 -12.60 6.83 -16.85
N ASP A 134 -12.56 5.90 -17.82
CA ASP A 134 -13.76 5.31 -18.41
C ASP A 134 -14.30 4.17 -17.54
N LEU A 135 -15.54 4.34 -17.08
CA LEU A 135 -16.31 3.37 -16.29
C LEU A 135 -17.61 2.97 -17.00
N VAL A 136 -17.75 3.24 -18.31
CA VAL A 136 -18.98 2.97 -19.06
C VAL A 136 -19.39 1.51 -18.92
N GLY A 137 -20.67 1.31 -18.56
CA GLY A 137 -21.25 -0.02 -18.37
C GLY A 137 -21.11 -0.58 -16.95
N PHE A 138 -20.53 0.18 -16.01
CA PHE A 138 -20.47 -0.18 -14.60
C PHE A 138 -21.03 0.94 -13.71
N GLU A 139 -21.74 0.56 -12.66
CA GLU A 139 -22.36 1.46 -11.69
C GLU A 139 -22.02 1.11 -10.24
N ALA A 140 -22.39 1.99 -9.31
CA ALA A 140 -22.16 1.75 -7.89
C ALA A 140 -22.87 0.46 -7.44
N GLY A 141 -22.13 -0.40 -6.75
CA GLY A 141 -22.56 -1.73 -6.33
C GLY A 141 -21.91 -2.87 -7.13
N ASP A 142 -21.52 -2.59 -8.38
CA ASP A 142 -20.92 -3.58 -9.27
C ASP A 142 -19.59 -4.06 -8.73
N ARG A 143 -19.38 -5.38 -8.81
CA ARG A 143 -18.09 -5.99 -8.51
C ARG A 143 -17.24 -5.97 -9.78
N VAL A 144 -16.05 -5.40 -9.67
CA VAL A 144 -15.15 -5.17 -10.79
C VAL A 144 -13.72 -5.50 -10.45
N ILE A 145 -12.95 -5.81 -11.48
CA ILE A 145 -11.49 -5.84 -11.45
C ILE A 145 -11.01 -4.67 -12.30
N VAL A 146 -10.31 -3.75 -11.65
CA VAL A 146 -9.76 -2.52 -12.22
C VAL A 146 -8.26 -2.70 -12.42
N GLU A 147 -7.77 -2.36 -13.60
CA GLU A 147 -6.35 -2.25 -13.93
C GLU A 147 -6.05 -0.81 -14.33
N GLY A 148 -5.02 -0.22 -13.74
CA GLY A 148 -4.75 1.19 -13.95
C GLY A 148 -3.45 1.69 -13.32
N GLY A 149 -3.14 2.96 -13.54
CA GLY A 149 -2.00 3.64 -12.92
C GLY A 149 -2.38 4.23 -11.56
N VAL A 150 -1.49 4.19 -10.58
CA VAL A 150 -1.67 4.94 -9.32
C VAL A 150 -1.17 6.37 -9.53
N ALA A 151 -2.04 7.35 -9.33
CA ALA A 151 -1.66 8.75 -9.44
C ALA A 151 -0.86 9.20 -8.20
N GLU A 152 0.28 9.86 -8.41
CA GLU A 152 1.11 10.43 -7.33
C GLU A 152 0.45 11.63 -6.63
N SER A 153 -0.48 12.30 -7.32
CA SER A 153 -1.28 13.39 -6.77
C SER A 153 -2.77 13.07 -6.91
N THR A 154 -3.48 13.07 -5.78
CA THR A 154 -4.91 12.82 -5.75
C THR A 154 -5.67 14.13 -5.63
N LEU A 155 -6.69 14.30 -6.48
CA LEU A 155 -7.70 15.36 -6.30
C LEU A 155 -8.64 15.07 -5.13
N CYS A 156 -8.53 13.85 -4.58
CA CYS A 156 -9.38 13.29 -3.55
C CYS A 156 -8.55 12.96 -2.30
N PRO A 157 -8.86 13.54 -1.13
CA PRO A 157 -8.10 13.26 0.09
C PRO A 157 -8.37 11.85 0.64
N GLN A 158 -9.40 11.14 0.16
CA GLN A 158 -9.77 9.79 0.63
C GLN A 158 -9.08 8.69 -0.22
N GLY A 159 -7.83 8.40 0.11
CA GLY A 159 -7.08 7.27 -0.49
C GLY A 159 -6.40 7.60 -1.82
N ALA A 160 -5.74 6.60 -2.41
CA ALA A 160 -5.06 6.75 -3.70
C ALA A 160 -6.05 6.78 -4.88
N THR A 161 -5.68 7.50 -5.93
CA THR A 161 -6.42 7.52 -7.19
C THR A 161 -5.86 6.50 -8.17
N ILE A 162 -6.74 5.71 -8.77
CA ILE A 162 -6.42 4.83 -9.89
C ILE A 162 -6.96 5.47 -11.17
N GLU A 163 -6.06 5.76 -12.10
CA GLU A 163 -6.40 6.08 -13.48
C GLU A 163 -6.70 4.78 -14.22
N VAL A 164 -7.99 4.55 -14.50
CA VAL A 164 -8.51 3.30 -15.04
C VAL A 164 -8.11 3.16 -16.50
N LEU A 165 -7.35 2.11 -16.78
CA LEU A 165 -7.00 1.69 -18.15
C LEU A 165 -7.91 0.58 -18.64
N ARG A 166 -8.27 -0.35 -17.74
CA ARG A 166 -9.22 -1.43 -18.03
C ARG A 166 -10.10 -1.70 -16.82
N ILE A 167 -11.35 -2.01 -17.10
CA ILE A 167 -12.33 -2.45 -16.10
C ILE A 167 -13.13 -3.63 -16.67
N ARG A 168 -13.37 -4.62 -15.82
CA ARG A 168 -14.16 -5.81 -16.17
C ARG A 168 -14.96 -6.29 -14.96
N ALA A 169 -16.02 -7.05 -15.22
CA ALA A 169 -16.76 -7.72 -14.16
C ALA A 169 -15.82 -8.63 -13.35
N GLY A 170 -15.91 -8.52 -12.03
CA GLY A 170 -15.27 -9.45 -11.10
C GLY A 170 -16.12 -10.70 -10.91
N GLU A 171 -15.50 -11.80 -10.46
CA GLU A 171 -16.24 -13.03 -10.21
C GLU A 171 -17.18 -12.87 -9.01
N THR A 172 -18.40 -13.39 -9.15
CA THR A 172 -19.34 -13.50 -8.03
C THR A 172 -18.88 -14.67 -7.17
N PRO A 173 -18.75 -14.51 -5.83
CA PRO A 173 -18.34 -15.60 -4.96
C PRO A 173 -19.39 -16.71 -4.90
#